data_AF-A0A383VGV3-F1
#
_entry.id   AF-A0A383VGV3-F1
#
_cell.length_a   1.000
_cell.length_b   1.000
_cell.length_c   1.000
_cell.angle_alpha   90.00
_cell.angle_beta   90.00
_cell.angle_gamma   90.00
#
_symmetry.space_group_name_H-M   'P 1'
#
loop_
_entity.id
_entity.type
_entity.pdbx_description
1 polymer ?
#
loop_
_entity_poly.entity_id
_entity_poly.type
_entity_poly.pdbx_seq_one_letter_code
_entity_poly.pdbx_strand_id
1 'polypeptide(L)'
;MLAARQPACSTNRTRKQVLCKPAPAFKSLNRDREQGRRFRREVFDAARWRQHRSVLRYYRHMTSIISSRIVLGLLKPMLYMAGISLAVCSYHSLADAAILTRLAPWLCFPCVNLSSSGVFSISTFALSLLLVFRINSSYERWWEARSCWTQVVTECTHLANKTVQLLPPGSPCSSMQPVLLRFLKAFPVCLKAYLRRPGSRPLREQLLQPQEASLLVGSPNPANTCLHMIGQIIAATDMRIESKTHLDESVRTLQRAAGSCDQILTTLLPLSYTWHTSRFLVLWRTFLPFLTWQELAWWSLPVCMMISFLLFGIEEIGMQIEEPFGILALDNYCEDVEAAIDQAAADAGSMQQQIQQLTSQHHLLPST
;
A
#
# COMPACT_ATOMS: atom_id res chain seq x y z
N MET A 1 31.89 10.76 -54.36
CA MET A 1 31.52 12.18 -54.52
C MET A 1 30.10 12.22 -55.05
N LEU A 2 29.07 12.85 -54.50
CA LEU A 2 28.91 13.73 -53.35
C LEU A 2 27.40 13.72 -52.99
N ALA A 3 27.11 13.62 -51.69
CA ALA A 3 26.01 14.24 -50.93
C ALA A 3 24.55 14.26 -51.46
N ALA A 4 23.65 13.63 -50.70
CA ALA A 4 22.35 14.23 -50.39
C ALA A 4 21.99 13.95 -48.91
N ARG A 5 21.75 15.05 -48.17
CA ARG A 5 21.55 15.13 -46.72
C ARG A 5 20.25 14.49 -46.26
N GLN A 6 20.29 13.75 -45.15
CA GLN A 6 19.11 13.48 -44.31
C GLN A 6 18.83 14.68 -43.40
N PRO A 7 17.56 15.08 -43.17
CA PRO A 7 17.21 15.93 -42.04
C PRO A 7 16.86 15.09 -40.79
N ALA A 8 17.31 15.60 -39.64
CA ALA A 8 17.15 15.03 -38.32
C ALA A 8 15.79 15.36 -37.68
N CYS A 9 15.29 14.38 -36.91
CA CYS A 9 14.71 14.47 -35.56
C CYS A 9 13.86 15.70 -35.15
N SER A 10 12.59 15.47 -34.77
CA SER A 10 12.10 15.72 -33.40
C SER A 10 10.61 15.41 -33.28
N THR A 11 10.25 14.36 -32.54
CA THR A 11 8.89 14.18 -32.03
C THR A 11 8.92 14.13 -30.52
N ASN A 12 8.79 15.33 -29.95
CA ASN A 12 8.66 15.59 -28.52
C ASN A 12 7.23 15.25 -28.09
N ARG A 13 6.98 14.00 -27.65
CA ARG A 13 5.66 13.55 -27.19
C ARG A 13 5.54 13.79 -25.69
N THR A 14 5.25 15.03 -25.30
CA THR A 14 4.89 15.39 -23.92
C THR A 14 3.61 14.67 -23.50
N ARG A 15 3.75 13.66 -22.64
CA ARG A 15 2.65 12.98 -21.93
C ARG A 15 2.04 13.98 -20.94
N LYS A 16 0.96 14.67 -21.32
CA LYS A 16 0.19 15.52 -20.40
C LYS A 16 -0.34 14.65 -19.25
N GLN A 17 0.28 14.78 -18.07
CA GLN A 17 -0.32 14.35 -16.81
C GLN A 17 -1.59 15.18 -16.61
N VAL A 18 -2.75 14.51 -16.65
CA VAL A 18 -4.03 15.11 -16.24
C VAL A 18 -3.98 15.28 -14.74
N LEU A 19 -3.48 16.43 -14.29
CA LEU A 19 -3.53 16.86 -12.90
C LEU A 19 -4.96 17.30 -12.59
N CYS A 20 -5.79 16.39 -12.07
CA CYS A 20 -7.08 16.78 -11.49
C CYS A 20 -6.81 17.74 -10.32
N LYS A 21 -7.18 19.02 -10.47
CA LYS A 21 -7.16 19.98 -9.35
C LYS A 21 -8.08 19.46 -8.24
N PRO A 22 -7.63 19.36 -6.97
CA PRO A 22 -8.51 18.86 -5.91
C PRO A 22 -9.52 19.94 -5.51
N ALA A 23 -10.79 19.55 -5.37
CA ALA A 23 -11.87 20.41 -4.88
C ALA A 23 -11.55 20.96 -3.47
N PRO A 24 -11.77 22.26 -3.21
CA PRO A 24 -11.20 22.95 -2.05
C PRO A 24 -11.78 22.54 -0.69
N ALA A 25 -12.98 21.95 -0.62
CA ALA A 25 -13.59 21.48 0.64
C ALA A 25 -13.27 20.02 1.01
N PHE A 26 -12.78 19.21 0.06
CA PHE A 26 -12.51 17.77 0.25
C PHE A 26 -11.13 17.51 0.91
N LYS A 27 -10.23 18.50 0.91
CA LYS A 27 -8.85 18.36 1.39
C LYS A 27 -8.70 18.21 2.90
N SER A 28 -9.51 18.89 3.72
CA SER A 28 -9.30 18.90 5.18
C SER A 28 -9.65 17.56 5.83
N LEU A 29 -10.79 16.96 5.45
CA LEU A 29 -11.24 15.69 6.03
C LEU A 29 -10.36 14.49 5.64
N ASN A 30 -9.84 14.48 4.41
CA ASN A 30 -8.96 13.40 3.96
C ASN A 30 -7.56 13.51 4.56
N ARG A 31 -7.10 14.72 4.89
CA ARG A 31 -5.79 14.92 5.53
C ARG A 31 -5.71 14.22 6.88
N ASP A 32 -6.79 14.22 7.66
CA ASP A 32 -6.86 13.50 8.94
C ASP A 32 -6.96 11.98 8.76
N ARG A 33 -7.67 11.52 7.71
CA ARG A 33 -7.71 10.10 7.31
C ARG A 33 -6.34 9.59 6.85
N GLU A 34 -5.64 10.34 6.00
CA GLU A 34 -4.29 10.03 5.50
C GLU A 34 -3.25 10.04 6.62
N GLN A 35 -3.35 10.97 7.59
CA GLN A 35 -2.49 10.95 8.77
C GLN A 35 -2.74 9.73 9.66
N GLY A 36 -4.00 9.27 9.77
CA GLY A 36 -4.37 8.04 10.49
C GLY A 36 -3.74 6.77 9.91
N ARG A 37 -3.44 6.74 8.60
CA ARG A 37 -2.78 5.59 7.94
C ARG A 37 -1.31 5.42 8.33
N ARG A 38 -0.63 6.48 8.79
CA ARG A 38 0.79 6.42 9.21
C ARG A 38 1.01 5.54 10.45
N PHE A 39 0.00 5.41 11.31
CA PHE A 39 0.08 4.69 12.59
C PHE A 39 -0.05 3.16 12.46
N ARG A 40 -0.26 2.60 11.26
CA ARG A 40 -0.48 1.16 11.04
C ARG A 40 0.68 0.43 10.35
N ARG A 41 1.84 1.07 10.24
CA ARG A 41 3.06 0.52 9.62
C ARG A 41 3.86 -0.31 10.61
N GLU A 42 3.19 -1.26 11.25
CA GLU A 42 3.79 -2.04 12.33
C GLU A 42 4.38 -3.33 11.77
N VAL A 43 5.69 -3.52 11.99
CA VAL A 43 6.33 -4.83 11.82
C VAL A 43 6.04 -5.68 13.05
N PHE A 44 5.66 -6.94 12.83
CA PHE A 44 5.40 -7.89 13.90
C PHE A 44 6.69 -8.59 14.29
N ASP A 45 7.23 -8.23 15.45
CA ASP A 45 8.28 -8.99 16.13
C ASP A 45 7.68 -10.17 16.93
N ALA A 46 8.54 -11.03 17.48
CA ALA A 46 8.11 -12.20 18.26
C ALA A 46 7.24 -11.80 19.48
N ALA A 47 7.53 -10.66 20.12
CA ALA A 47 6.79 -10.17 21.28
C ALA A 47 5.37 -9.73 20.90
N ARG A 48 5.22 -8.97 19.81
CA ARG A 48 3.91 -8.55 19.27
C ARG A 48 3.14 -9.73 18.74
N TRP A 49 3.78 -10.73 18.13
CA TRP A 49 3.13 -11.98 17.77
C TRP A 49 2.57 -12.71 19.00
N ARG A 50 3.30 -12.72 20.11
CA ARG A 50 2.81 -13.28 21.38
C ARG A 50 1.61 -12.50 21.90
N GLN A 51 1.66 -11.17 21.88
CA GLN A 51 0.54 -10.31 22.24
C GLN A 51 -0.67 -10.52 21.32
N HIS A 52 -0.45 -10.71 20.03
CA HIS A 52 -1.48 -10.94 19.03
C HIS A 52 -2.15 -12.30 19.17
N ARG A 53 -1.42 -13.34 19.62
CA ARG A 53 -2.00 -14.67 19.91
C ARG A 53 -2.80 -14.73 21.22
N SER A 54 -2.67 -13.73 22.09
CA SER A 54 -3.38 -13.73 23.38
C SER A 54 -4.90 -13.70 23.20
N VAL A 55 -5.64 -14.49 23.99
CA VAL A 55 -7.12 -14.52 23.96
C VAL A 55 -7.72 -13.20 24.47
N LEU A 56 -7.03 -12.53 25.39
CA LEU A 56 -7.34 -11.19 25.91
C LEU A 56 -7.39 -10.11 24.81
N ARG A 57 -6.86 -10.41 23.62
CA ARG A 57 -6.98 -9.56 22.43
C ARG A 57 -8.43 -9.17 22.13
N TYR A 58 -9.40 -10.10 22.24
CA TYR A 58 -10.80 -9.79 21.93
C TYR A 58 -11.35 -8.71 22.85
N TYR A 59 -11.08 -8.79 24.15
CA TYR A 59 -11.50 -7.77 25.13
C TYR A 59 -10.84 -6.42 24.89
N ARG A 60 -9.53 -6.39 24.61
CA ARG A 60 -8.80 -5.16 24.27
C ARG A 60 -9.32 -4.53 22.99
N HIS A 61 -9.66 -5.34 21.98
CA HIS A 61 -10.25 -4.85 20.74
C HIS A 61 -11.65 -4.30 20.99
N MET A 62 -12.50 -4.98 21.77
CA MET A 62 -13.85 -4.51 22.12
C MET A 62 -13.83 -3.15 22.83
N THR A 63 -12.97 -3.00 23.83
CA THR A 63 -12.85 -1.74 24.58
C THR A 63 -12.27 -0.60 23.75
N SER A 64 -11.47 -0.89 22.72
CA SER A 64 -10.88 0.12 21.84
C SER A 64 -11.73 0.47 20.61
N ILE A 65 -12.87 -0.20 20.36
CA ILE A 65 -13.74 0.07 19.20
C ILE A 65 -14.12 1.56 19.14
N ILE A 66 -14.59 2.14 20.24
CA ILE A 66 -15.09 3.52 20.27
C ILE A 66 -13.96 4.54 20.04
N SER A 67 -12.74 4.19 20.43
CA SER A 67 -11.53 5.01 20.22
C SER A 67 -10.87 4.80 18.86
N SER A 68 -11.31 3.80 18.09
CA SER A 68 -10.65 3.43 16.84
C SER A 68 -10.91 4.48 15.76
N ARG A 69 -9.83 4.88 15.07
CA ARG A 69 -9.89 5.88 14.00
C ARG A 69 -10.74 5.45 12.81
N ILE A 70 -10.94 4.14 12.62
CA ILE A 70 -11.87 3.62 11.60
C ILE A 70 -13.30 4.08 11.93
N VAL A 71 -13.69 3.99 13.20
CA VAL A 71 -15.02 4.41 13.68
C VAL A 71 -15.19 5.92 13.55
N LEU A 72 -14.15 6.69 13.93
CA LEU A 72 -14.14 8.14 13.72
C LEU A 72 -14.22 8.50 12.23
N GLY A 73 -13.56 7.75 11.36
CA GLY A 73 -13.64 7.90 9.91
C GLY A 73 -15.05 7.65 9.35
N LEU A 74 -15.80 6.73 9.96
CA LEU A 74 -17.17 6.37 9.59
C LEU A 74 -18.25 7.24 10.24
N LEU A 75 -17.87 8.20 11.09
CA LEU A 75 -18.82 9.03 11.85
C LEU A 75 -19.87 9.70 10.94
N LYS A 76 -19.47 10.24 9.80
CA LYS A 76 -20.38 10.92 8.86
C LYS A 76 -21.43 9.96 8.25
N PRO A 77 -21.04 8.83 7.61
CA PRO A 77 -22.00 7.81 7.19
C PRO A 77 -22.89 7.29 8.33
N MET A 78 -22.34 7.09 9.53
CA MET A 78 -23.10 6.65 10.70
C MET A 78 -24.18 7.66 11.10
N LEU A 79 -23.84 8.95 11.18
CA LEU A 79 -24.79 10.01 11.53
C LEU A 79 -25.90 10.15 10.48
N TYR A 80 -25.56 10.02 9.19
CA TYR A 80 -26.56 9.99 8.12
C TYR A 80 -27.55 8.83 8.30
N MET A 81 -27.04 7.62 8.58
CA MET A 81 -27.90 6.46 8.82
C MET A 81 -28.72 6.58 10.11
N ALA A 82 -28.14 7.13 11.18
CA ALA A 82 -28.85 7.42 12.41
C ALA A 82 -30.03 8.37 12.16
N GLY A 83 -29.80 9.43 11.39
CA GLY A 83 -30.82 10.41 11.03
C GLY A 83 -31.98 9.79 10.24
N ILE A 84 -31.68 8.95 9.25
CA ILE A 84 -32.72 8.25 8.47
C ILE A 84 -33.50 7.27 9.34
N SER A 85 -32.80 6.41 10.08
CA SER A 85 -33.45 5.44 10.96
C SER A 85 -34.34 6.14 11.99
N LEU A 86 -33.87 7.24 12.59
CA LEU A 86 -34.65 8.03 13.53
C LEU A 86 -35.88 8.67 12.86
N ALA A 87 -35.73 9.23 11.66
CA ALA A 87 -36.83 9.82 10.91
C ALA A 87 -37.91 8.78 10.58
N VAL A 88 -37.51 7.58 10.15
CA VAL A 88 -38.43 6.46 9.86
C VAL A 88 -39.15 5.99 11.13
N CYS A 89 -38.42 5.77 12.23
CA CYS A 89 -39.01 5.38 13.51
C CYS A 89 -40.01 6.43 14.01
N SER A 90 -39.63 7.71 13.92
CA SER A 90 -40.48 8.82 14.36
C SER A 90 -41.74 8.93 13.50
N TYR A 91 -41.61 8.79 12.18
CA TYR A 91 -42.74 8.78 11.26
C TYR A 91 -43.74 7.67 11.60
N HIS A 92 -43.27 6.43 11.74
CA HIS A 92 -44.16 5.32 12.06
C HIS A 92 -44.76 5.44 13.46
N SER A 93 -43.99 5.88 14.46
CA SER A 93 -44.53 6.11 15.81
C SER A 93 -45.62 7.18 15.83
N LEU A 94 -45.50 8.23 15.02
CA LEU A 94 -46.53 9.28 14.89
C LEU A 94 -47.75 8.82 14.08
N ALA A 95 -47.53 7.92 13.11
CA ALA A 95 -48.59 7.29 12.34
C ALA A 95 -49.43 6.36 13.21
N ASP A 96 -48.78 5.51 14.01
CA ASP A 96 -49.42 4.59 14.96
C ASP A 96 -50.20 5.35 16.05
N ALA A 97 -49.71 6.52 16.46
CA ALA A 97 -50.40 7.40 17.41
C ALA A 97 -51.58 8.19 16.80
N ALA A 98 -51.89 7.99 15.51
CA ALA A 98 -52.89 8.76 14.75
C ALA A 98 -52.70 10.29 14.82
N ILE A 99 -51.48 10.75 15.10
CA ILE A 99 -51.16 12.18 15.16
C ILE A 99 -51.05 12.75 13.74
N LEU A 100 -50.42 11.98 12.83
CA LEU A 100 -50.28 12.36 11.42
C LEU A 100 -51.64 12.47 10.72
N THR A 101 -52.56 11.55 10.98
CA THR A 101 -53.91 11.59 10.41
C THR A 101 -54.72 12.77 10.92
N ARG A 102 -54.47 13.24 12.14
CA ARG A 102 -55.15 14.40 12.75
C ARG A 102 -54.57 15.75 12.33
N LEU A 103 -53.25 15.88 12.23
CA LEU A 103 -52.58 17.18 12.01
C LEU A 103 -52.16 17.42 10.55
N ALA A 104 -51.82 16.38 9.80
CA ALA A 104 -51.29 16.50 8.45
C ALA A 104 -51.67 15.26 7.61
N PRO A 105 -52.96 15.09 7.25
CA PRO A 105 -53.43 13.91 6.51
C PRO A 105 -52.77 13.76 5.13
N TRP A 106 -52.29 14.86 4.54
CA TRP A 106 -51.53 14.87 3.27
C TRP A 106 -50.13 14.26 3.39
N LEU A 107 -49.58 14.15 4.60
CA LEU A 107 -48.28 13.52 4.87
C LEU A 107 -48.41 12.03 5.25
N CYS A 108 -49.65 11.52 5.30
CA CYS A 108 -49.93 10.13 5.62
C CYS A 108 -49.76 9.29 4.36
N PHE A 109 -48.53 8.87 4.09
CA PHE A 109 -48.26 7.93 3.01
C PHE A 109 -48.82 6.55 3.37
N PRO A 110 -49.31 5.77 2.38
CA PRO A 110 -49.66 4.38 2.61
C PRO A 110 -48.48 3.70 3.30
N CYS A 111 -48.75 2.97 4.38
CA CYS A 111 -47.74 2.16 5.04
C CYS A 111 -47.17 1.24 3.98
N VAL A 112 -45.96 1.52 3.47
CA VAL A 112 -45.29 0.63 2.53
C VAL A 112 -44.92 -0.58 3.36
N ASN A 113 -45.82 -1.54 3.39
CA ASN A 113 -45.64 -2.78 4.08
C ASN A 113 -44.67 -3.62 3.24
N LEU A 114 -43.38 -3.27 3.30
CA LEU A 114 -42.28 -4.12 2.84
C LEU A 114 -42.14 -5.29 3.82
N SER A 115 -43.22 -6.04 4.07
CA SER A 115 -43.17 -7.25 4.89
C SER A 115 -42.13 -8.17 4.25
N SER A 116 -41.01 -8.42 4.95
CA SER A 116 -39.99 -9.44 4.68
C SER A 116 -39.80 -9.85 3.21
N SER A 117 -39.75 -8.86 2.31
CA SER A 117 -39.85 -9.11 0.87
C SER A 117 -38.66 -9.94 0.38
N GLY A 118 -38.93 -10.98 -0.42
CA GLY A 118 -37.87 -11.80 -1.04
C GLY A 118 -36.82 -10.96 -1.78
N VAL A 119 -37.20 -9.76 -2.26
CA VAL A 119 -36.30 -8.79 -2.90
C VAL A 119 -35.18 -8.35 -1.96
N PHE A 120 -35.49 -8.03 -0.69
CA PHE A 120 -34.46 -7.63 0.26
C PHE A 120 -33.52 -8.79 0.58
N SER A 121 -34.05 -10.00 0.72
CA SER A 121 -33.24 -11.21 0.94
C SER A 121 -32.27 -11.48 -0.23
N ILE A 122 -32.76 -11.45 -1.47
CA ILE A 122 -31.94 -11.63 -2.68
C ILE A 122 -30.89 -10.52 -2.80
N SER A 123 -31.28 -9.27 -2.52
CA SER A 123 -30.34 -8.13 -2.56
C SER A 123 -29.27 -8.22 -1.47
N THR A 124 -29.59 -8.79 -0.29
CA THR A 124 -28.64 -9.00 0.81
C THR A 124 -27.56 -10.01 0.40
N PHE A 125 -27.96 -11.09 -0.26
CA PHE A 125 -27.04 -12.06 -0.83
C PHE A 125 -26.12 -11.40 -1.87
N ALA A 126 -26.69 -10.65 -2.81
CA ALA A 126 -25.93 -9.92 -3.82
C ALA A 126 -24.95 -8.91 -3.20
N LEU A 127 -25.38 -8.15 -2.19
CA LEU A 127 -24.54 -7.18 -1.48
C LEU A 127 -23.37 -7.86 -0.77
N SER A 128 -23.63 -8.97 -0.09
CA SER A 128 -22.62 -9.74 0.65
C SER A 128 -21.53 -10.24 -0.31
N LEU A 129 -21.94 -10.80 -1.45
CA LEU A 129 -21.04 -11.29 -2.49
C LEU A 129 -20.22 -10.16 -3.14
N LEU A 130 -20.84 -9.00 -3.41
CA LEU A 130 -20.12 -7.82 -3.91
C LEU A 130 -19.08 -7.28 -2.91
N LEU A 131 -19.40 -7.28 -1.61
CA LEU A 131 -18.46 -6.86 -0.57
C LEU A 131 -17.28 -7.83 -0.45
N VAL A 132 -17.53 -9.14 -0.47
CA VAL A 132 -16.47 -10.16 -0.39
C VAL A 132 -15.52 -10.06 -1.57
N PHE A 133 -16.04 -9.97 -2.80
CA PHE A 133 -15.19 -9.82 -3.98
C PHE A 133 -14.37 -8.54 -3.93
N ARG A 134 -14.93 -7.44 -3.41
CA ARG A 134 -14.20 -6.18 -3.30
C ARG A 134 -13.03 -6.27 -2.33
N ILE A 135 -13.23 -6.88 -1.18
CA ILE A 135 -12.14 -7.10 -0.21
C ILE A 135 -11.08 -8.00 -0.82
N ASN A 136 -11.49 -9.08 -1.50
CA ASN A 136 -10.56 -10.03 -2.09
C ASN A 136 -9.68 -9.37 -3.17
N SER A 137 -10.26 -8.60 -4.09
CA SER A 137 -9.50 -7.86 -5.11
C SER A 137 -8.56 -6.81 -4.49
N SER A 138 -8.98 -6.16 -3.40
CA SER A 138 -8.13 -5.21 -2.67
C SER A 138 -6.97 -5.95 -2.00
N TYR A 139 -7.22 -7.12 -1.42
CA TYR A 139 -6.22 -7.97 -0.78
C TYR A 139 -5.19 -8.49 -1.78
N GLU A 140 -5.60 -8.96 -2.96
CA GLU A 140 -4.70 -9.40 -4.03
C GLU A 140 -3.72 -8.29 -4.42
N ARG A 141 -4.22 -7.07 -4.61
CA ARG A 141 -3.38 -5.89 -4.89
C ARG A 141 -2.39 -5.59 -3.76
N TRP A 142 -2.82 -5.74 -2.51
CA TRP A 142 -1.93 -5.59 -1.35
C TRP A 142 -0.86 -6.66 -1.29
N TRP A 143 -1.23 -7.92 -1.55
CA TRP A 143 -0.31 -9.05 -1.56
C TRP A 143 0.73 -8.91 -2.68
N GLU A 144 0.31 -8.46 -3.86
CA GLU A 144 1.21 -8.16 -4.99
C GLU A 144 2.22 -7.07 -4.61
N ALA A 145 1.76 -5.96 -4.04
CA ALA A 145 2.64 -4.87 -3.59
C ALA A 145 3.66 -5.35 -2.54
N ARG A 146 3.23 -6.16 -1.57
CA ARG A 146 4.12 -6.79 -0.57
C ARG A 146 5.15 -7.70 -1.23
N SER A 147 4.72 -8.49 -2.21
CA SER A 147 5.60 -9.42 -2.93
C SER A 147 6.68 -8.67 -3.71
N CYS A 148 6.32 -7.59 -4.42
CA CYS A 148 7.29 -6.74 -5.12
C CYS A 148 8.32 -6.13 -4.17
N TRP A 149 7.89 -5.62 -3.00
CA TRP A 149 8.81 -5.07 -2.00
C TRP A 149 9.71 -6.12 -1.37
N THR A 150 9.21 -7.34 -1.18
CA THR A 150 10.02 -8.46 -0.70
C THR A 150 11.10 -8.80 -1.74
N GLN A 151 10.74 -8.82 -3.02
CA GLN A 151 11.69 -9.00 -4.11
C GLN A 151 12.75 -7.90 -4.16
N VAL A 152 12.36 -6.62 -3.98
CA VAL A 152 13.31 -5.50 -3.87
C VAL A 152 14.34 -5.75 -2.75
N VAL A 153 13.88 -6.16 -1.57
CA VAL A 153 14.78 -6.42 -0.43
C VAL A 153 15.73 -7.57 -0.72
N THR A 154 15.21 -8.70 -1.21
CA THR A 154 16.02 -9.88 -1.52
C THR A 154 17.06 -9.59 -2.60
N GLU A 155 16.68 -8.93 -3.69
CA GLU A 155 17.57 -8.64 -4.81
C GLU A 155 18.61 -7.56 -4.46
N CYS A 156 18.25 -6.55 -3.66
CA CYS A 156 19.23 -5.59 -3.14
C CYS A 156 20.29 -6.29 -2.28
N THR A 157 19.88 -7.17 -1.36
CA THR A 157 20.82 -7.92 -0.53
C THR A 157 21.66 -8.89 -1.37
N HIS A 158 21.05 -9.57 -2.35
CA HIS A 158 21.79 -10.47 -3.25
C HIS A 158 22.85 -9.71 -4.06
N LEU A 159 22.48 -8.60 -4.67
CA LEU A 159 23.37 -7.77 -5.47
C LEU A 159 24.51 -7.19 -4.62
N ALA A 160 24.24 -6.81 -3.37
CA ALA A 160 25.25 -6.32 -2.44
C ALA A 160 26.29 -7.40 -2.10
N ASN A 161 25.82 -8.59 -1.69
CA ASN A 161 26.70 -9.72 -1.40
C ASN A 161 27.57 -10.09 -2.61
N LYS A 162 26.97 -10.11 -3.80
CA LYS A 162 27.71 -10.43 -5.04
C LYS A 162 28.72 -9.34 -5.40
N THR A 163 28.36 -8.08 -5.21
CA THR A 163 29.26 -6.92 -5.40
C THR A 163 30.47 -7.01 -4.49
N VAL A 164 30.27 -7.33 -3.22
CA VAL A 164 31.34 -7.49 -2.24
C VAL A 164 32.26 -8.66 -2.61
N GLN A 165 31.68 -9.80 -3.02
CA GLN A 165 32.44 -10.97 -3.45
C GLN A 165 33.30 -10.72 -4.69
N LEU A 166 32.76 -10.00 -5.69
CA LEU A 166 33.42 -9.77 -6.97
C LEU A 166 34.44 -8.64 -6.95
N LEU A 167 34.33 -7.71 -6.01
CA LEU A 167 35.19 -6.52 -5.90
C LEU A 167 35.92 -6.49 -4.54
N PRO A 168 36.78 -7.48 -4.24
CA PRO A 168 37.46 -7.54 -2.96
C PRO A 168 38.42 -6.35 -2.74
N PRO A 169 38.75 -6.02 -1.48
CA PRO A 169 39.73 -4.98 -1.16
C PRO A 169 41.08 -5.30 -1.82
N GLY A 170 41.67 -4.32 -2.50
CA GLY A 170 42.92 -4.47 -3.25
C GLY A 170 42.78 -4.86 -4.72
N SER A 171 41.56 -5.14 -5.19
CA SER A 171 41.29 -5.25 -6.64
C SER A 171 41.41 -3.86 -7.32
N PRO A 172 41.81 -3.79 -8.60
CA PRO A 172 41.92 -2.51 -9.34
C PRO A 172 40.59 -1.75 -9.40
N CYS A 173 39.47 -2.47 -9.27
CA CYS A 173 38.12 -1.92 -9.29
C CYS A 173 37.50 -1.73 -7.89
N SER A 174 38.29 -1.88 -6.81
CA SER A 174 37.80 -1.78 -5.42
C SER A 174 37.15 -0.43 -5.09
N SER A 175 37.52 0.65 -5.81
CA SER A 175 36.94 1.99 -5.65
C SER A 175 35.47 2.09 -6.07
N MET A 176 34.99 1.20 -6.95
CA MET A 176 33.59 1.20 -7.44
C MET A 176 32.62 0.55 -6.46
N GLN A 177 33.11 -0.37 -5.61
CA GLN A 177 32.32 -1.08 -4.61
C GLN A 177 31.52 -0.12 -3.69
N PRO A 178 32.14 0.84 -2.97
CA PRO A 178 31.38 1.71 -2.06
C PRO A 178 30.34 2.57 -2.80
N VAL A 179 30.63 2.98 -4.04
CA VAL A 179 29.68 3.74 -4.88
C VAL A 179 28.47 2.89 -5.21
N LEU A 180 28.68 1.65 -5.65
CA LEU A 180 27.62 0.71 -6.00
C LEU A 180 26.73 0.39 -4.79
N LEU A 181 27.34 0.14 -3.62
CA LEU A 181 26.60 -0.11 -2.37
C LEU A 181 25.78 1.11 -1.92
N ARG A 182 26.29 2.34 -2.05
CA ARG A 182 25.52 3.57 -1.76
C ARG A 182 24.27 3.70 -2.63
N PHE A 183 24.40 3.51 -3.95
CA PHE A 183 23.25 3.56 -4.85
C PHE A 183 22.24 2.44 -4.57
N LEU A 184 22.73 1.27 -4.17
CA LEU A 184 21.88 0.13 -3.82
C LEU A 184 21.05 0.37 -2.55
N LYS A 185 21.63 1.03 -1.55
CA LYS A 185 20.88 1.52 -0.37
C LYS A 185 19.92 2.65 -0.73
N ALA A 186 20.30 3.53 -1.64
CA ALA A 186 19.48 4.67 -2.04
C ALA A 186 18.26 4.28 -2.87
N PHE A 187 18.36 3.23 -3.69
CA PHE A 187 17.28 2.75 -4.54
C PHE A 187 15.93 2.52 -3.80
N PRO A 188 15.84 1.70 -2.73
CA PRO A 188 14.58 1.47 -2.03
C PRO A 188 14.04 2.75 -1.36
N VAL A 189 14.91 3.64 -0.90
CA VAL A 189 14.51 4.95 -0.34
C VAL A 189 13.87 5.82 -1.43
N CYS A 190 14.48 5.88 -2.62
CA CYS A 190 13.93 6.57 -3.79
C CYS A 190 12.61 5.95 -4.25
N LEU A 191 12.50 4.62 -4.27
CA LEU A 191 11.28 3.91 -4.64
C LEU A 191 10.15 4.20 -3.65
N LYS A 192 10.42 4.13 -2.35
CA LYS A 192 9.47 4.51 -1.29
C LYS A 192 8.99 5.96 -1.43
N ALA A 193 9.93 6.87 -1.69
CA ALA A 193 9.63 8.28 -1.89
C ALA A 193 8.73 8.48 -3.11
N TYR A 194 9.01 7.79 -4.22
CA TYR A 194 8.17 7.80 -5.41
C TYR A 194 6.75 7.28 -5.13
N LEU A 195 6.61 6.13 -4.46
CA LEU A 195 5.31 5.48 -4.22
C LEU A 195 4.41 6.22 -3.20
N ARG A 196 4.95 7.15 -2.41
CA ARG A 196 4.21 7.88 -1.35
C ARG A 196 3.93 9.36 -1.67
N ARG A 197 4.13 9.82 -2.92
CA ARG A 197 4.09 11.26 -3.30
C ARG A 197 2.69 11.80 -3.62
N PRO A 198 2.45 13.13 -3.41
CA PRO A 198 3.41 14.24 -3.57
C PRO A 198 3.82 14.96 -2.27
N GLY A 199 5.13 15.19 -2.10
CA GLY A 199 5.74 15.93 -0.98
C GLY A 199 6.71 15.13 -0.10
N SER A 200 7.11 13.91 -0.50
CA SER A 200 8.04 13.10 0.29
C SER A 200 9.40 13.81 0.41
N ARG A 201 9.81 14.01 1.68
CA ARG A 201 11.10 14.57 2.12
C ARG A 201 12.29 13.93 1.40
N PRO A 202 13.40 14.68 1.25
CA PRO A 202 14.55 14.26 0.48
C PRO A 202 15.12 12.95 1.05
N LEU A 203 15.62 12.13 0.14
CA LEU A 203 16.74 11.23 0.36
C LEU A 203 17.57 11.63 1.60
N ARG A 204 17.82 10.72 2.55
CA ARG A 204 18.61 11.05 3.75
C ARG A 204 19.93 11.68 3.29
N GLU A 205 20.24 12.88 3.79
CA GLU A 205 21.40 13.69 3.38
C GLU A 205 22.75 12.95 3.54
N GLN A 206 22.76 11.87 4.34
CA GLN A 206 23.95 11.08 4.65
C GLN A 206 24.15 9.85 3.75
N LEU A 207 23.15 9.43 2.95
CA LEU A 207 23.22 8.16 2.23
C LEU A 207 24.02 8.26 0.91
N LEU A 208 23.99 9.44 0.29
CA LEU A 208 24.63 9.74 -0.99
C LEU A 208 25.45 11.01 -0.87
N GLN A 209 26.46 11.13 -1.71
CA GLN A 209 27.20 12.38 -1.83
C GLN A 209 26.30 13.50 -2.40
N PRO A 210 26.55 14.78 -2.07
CA PRO A 210 25.70 15.89 -2.52
C PRO A 210 25.49 15.94 -4.04
N GLN A 211 26.52 15.59 -4.82
CA GLN A 211 26.45 15.51 -6.29
C GLN A 211 25.51 14.38 -6.75
N GLU A 212 25.64 13.19 -6.17
CA GLU A 212 24.79 12.03 -6.48
C GLU A 212 23.32 12.30 -6.07
N ALA A 213 23.10 12.95 -4.92
CA ALA A 213 21.78 13.33 -4.45
C ALA A 213 21.11 14.34 -5.38
N SER A 214 21.86 15.35 -5.87
CA SER A 214 21.33 16.36 -6.80
C SER A 214 20.83 15.75 -8.12
N LEU A 215 21.54 14.74 -8.63
CA LEU A 215 21.18 14.00 -9.84
C LEU A 215 19.85 13.26 -9.68
N LEU A 216 19.60 12.68 -8.51
CA LEU A 216 18.36 11.95 -8.23
C LEU A 216 17.19 12.88 -7.96
N VAL A 217 17.40 13.98 -7.24
CA VAL A 217 16.35 14.98 -6.95
C VAL A 217 15.87 15.67 -8.23
N GLY A 218 16.77 15.89 -9.20
CA GLY A 218 16.44 16.50 -10.49
C GLY A 218 15.69 15.58 -11.46
N SER A 219 15.58 14.28 -11.16
CA SER A 219 14.99 13.32 -12.10
C SER A 219 13.48 13.10 -11.87
N PRO A 220 12.70 12.82 -12.93
CA PRO A 220 11.26 12.60 -12.80
C PRO A 220 10.93 11.30 -12.05
N ASN A 221 11.80 10.30 -12.15
CA ASN A 221 11.70 9.03 -11.41
C ASN A 221 13.07 8.71 -10.77
N PRO A 222 13.31 9.18 -9.54
CA PRO A 222 14.57 8.98 -8.83
C PRO A 222 14.96 7.51 -8.68
N ALA A 223 13.97 6.62 -8.47
CA ALA A 223 14.24 5.19 -8.29
C ALA A 223 14.78 4.55 -9.57
N ASN A 224 14.18 4.87 -10.72
CA ASN A 224 14.67 4.38 -12.01
C ASN A 224 16.06 4.96 -12.32
N THR A 225 16.29 6.24 -12.01
CA THR A 225 17.61 6.86 -12.17
C THR A 225 18.67 6.16 -11.30
N CYS A 226 18.36 5.76 -10.07
CA CYS A 226 19.27 4.93 -9.26
C CYS A 226 19.62 3.61 -9.97
N LEU A 227 18.63 2.89 -10.52
CA LEU A 227 18.87 1.62 -11.22
C LEU A 227 19.72 1.82 -12.49
N HIS A 228 19.51 2.92 -13.23
CA HIS A 228 20.35 3.27 -14.37
C HIS A 228 21.79 3.53 -13.94
N MET A 229 22.01 4.26 -12.85
CA MET A 229 23.35 4.51 -12.32
C MET A 229 24.04 3.21 -11.89
N ILE A 230 23.32 2.32 -11.21
CA ILE A 230 23.81 0.98 -10.83
C ILE A 230 24.27 0.20 -12.07
N GLY A 231 23.45 0.16 -13.13
CA GLY A 231 23.81 -0.50 -14.38
C GLY A 231 25.04 0.11 -15.08
N GLN A 232 25.14 1.45 -15.11
CA GLN A 232 26.31 2.14 -15.69
C GLN A 232 27.60 1.84 -14.91
N ILE A 233 27.53 1.79 -13.57
CA ILE A 233 28.67 1.43 -12.72
C ILE A 233 29.11 -0.01 -13.00
N ILE A 234 28.16 -0.96 -13.08
CA ILE A 234 28.47 -2.36 -13.40
C ILE A 234 29.11 -2.49 -14.79
N ALA A 235 28.62 -1.76 -15.78
CA ALA A 235 29.16 -1.77 -17.14
C ALA A 235 30.61 -1.23 -17.19
N ALA A 236 30.87 -0.11 -16.48
CA ALA A 236 32.16 0.55 -16.44
C ALA A 236 33.22 -0.18 -15.60
N THR A 237 32.80 -0.99 -14.63
CA THR A 237 33.71 -1.76 -13.77
C THR A 237 34.38 -2.87 -14.58
N ASP A 238 35.70 -3.02 -14.50
CA ASP A 238 36.41 -4.09 -15.21
C ASP A 238 36.23 -5.43 -14.49
N MET A 239 35.39 -6.30 -15.05
CA MET A 239 34.99 -7.60 -14.51
C MET A 239 34.72 -8.58 -15.64
N ARG A 240 34.83 -9.88 -15.34
CA ARG A 240 34.51 -10.97 -16.28
C ARG A 240 33.07 -10.84 -16.79
N ILE A 241 32.85 -11.13 -18.07
CA ILE A 241 31.55 -10.96 -18.74
C ILE A 241 30.44 -11.75 -18.02
N GLU A 242 30.70 -13.00 -17.60
CA GLU A 242 29.69 -13.80 -16.90
C GLU A 242 29.27 -13.12 -15.58
N SER A 243 30.22 -12.54 -14.84
CA SER A 243 29.91 -11.82 -13.60
C SER A 243 29.06 -10.58 -13.86
N LYS A 244 29.35 -9.81 -14.92
CA LYS A 244 28.52 -8.68 -15.33
C LYS A 244 27.11 -9.13 -15.70
N THR A 245 26.96 -10.21 -16.47
CA THR A 245 25.63 -10.72 -16.86
C THR A 245 24.77 -11.14 -15.67
N HIS A 246 25.37 -11.72 -14.62
CA HIS A 246 24.65 -12.06 -13.39
C HIS A 246 24.18 -10.83 -12.61
N LEU A 247 25.04 -9.80 -12.50
CA LEU A 247 24.66 -8.55 -11.84
C LEU A 247 23.57 -7.81 -12.63
N ASP A 248 23.68 -7.77 -13.96
CA ASP A 248 22.67 -7.16 -14.84
C ASP A 248 21.32 -7.85 -14.72
N GLU A 249 21.26 -9.17 -14.57
CA GLU A 249 19.99 -9.89 -14.38
C GLU A 249 19.33 -9.55 -13.04
N SER A 250 20.14 -9.35 -11.99
CA SER A 250 19.65 -8.88 -10.69
C SER A 250 19.09 -7.45 -10.81
N VAL A 251 19.79 -6.57 -11.53
CA VAL A 251 19.31 -5.19 -11.83
C VAL A 251 18.02 -5.22 -12.64
N ARG A 252 17.90 -6.08 -13.64
CA ARG A 252 16.64 -6.26 -14.40
C ARG A 252 15.50 -6.74 -13.50
N THR A 253 15.80 -7.60 -12.53
CA THR A 253 14.81 -8.06 -11.56
C THR A 253 14.34 -6.94 -10.64
N LEU A 254 15.24 -6.07 -10.17
CA LEU A 254 14.89 -4.84 -9.45
C LEU A 254 14.05 -3.87 -10.31
N GLN A 255 14.41 -3.71 -11.59
CA GLN A 255 13.62 -2.91 -12.55
C GLN A 255 12.21 -3.46 -12.74
N ARG A 256 12.06 -4.79 -12.88
CA ARG A 256 10.76 -5.47 -12.96
C ARG A 256 9.92 -5.20 -11.71
N ALA A 257 10.50 -5.39 -10.51
CA ALA A 257 9.79 -5.15 -9.25
C ALA A 257 9.37 -3.67 -9.07
N ALA A 258 10.24 -2.72 -9.46
CA ALA A 258 9.91 -1.29 -9.46
C ALA A 258 8.79 -0.96 -10.46
N GLY A 259 8.82 -1.56 -11.65
CA GLY A 259 7.78 -1.42 -12.67
C GLY A 259 6.43 -1.96 -12.20
N SER A 260 6.42 -3.13 -11.55
CA SER A 260 5.20 -3.67 -10.93
C SER A 260 4.66 -2.74 -9.84
N CYS A 261 5.53 -2.13 -9.02
CA CYS A 261 5.09 -1.14 -8.03
C CYS A 261 4.46 0.10 -8.70
N ASP A 262 5.02 0.58 -9.81
CA ASP A 262 4.46 1.69 -10.59
C ASP A 262 3.11 1.32 -11.21
N GLN A 263 2.98 0.10 -11.74
CA GLN A 263 1.72 -0.41 -12.26
C GLN A 263 0.66 -0.49 -11.17
N ILE A 264 0.99 -1.04 -9.99
CA ILE A 264 0.08 -1.11 -8.84
C ILE A 264 -0.34 0.29 -8.38
N LEU A 265 0.57 1.27 -8.41
CA LEU A 265 0.24 2.65 -8.02
C LEU A 265 -0.68 3.33 -9.03
N THR A 266 -0.40 3.17 -10.32
CA THR A 266 -1.07 3.91 -11.41
C THR A 266 -2.35 3.24 -11.90
N THR A 267 -2.44 1.92 -11.80
CA THR A 267 -3.57 1.12 -12.26
C THR A 267 -4.49 0.83 -11.07
N LEU A 268 -5.61 1.54 -11.01
CA LEU A 268 -6.64 1.34 -10.00
C LEU A 268 -7.57 0.19 -10.41
N LEU A 269 -8.24 -0.42 -9.42
CA LEU A 269 -9.41 -1.26 -9.69
C LEU A 269 -10.41 -0.45 -10.53
N PRO A 270 -11.13 -1.07 -11.49
CA PRO A 270 -12.08 -0.36 -12.34
C PRO A 270 -13.04 0.49 -11.49
N LEU A 271 -13.02 1.81 -11.67
CA LEU A 271 -13.77 2.75 -10.81
C LEU A 271 -15.27 2.45 -10.78
N SER A 272 -15.82 1.96 -11.89
CA SER A 272 -17.21 1.51 -12.00
C SER A 272 -17.56 0.48 -10.93
N TYR A 273 -16.64 -0.42 -10.60
CA TYR A 273 -16.83 -1.44 -9.57
C TYR A 273 -16.90 -0.81 -8.17
N THR A 274 -15.92 0.04 -7.83
CA THR A 274 -15.84 0.74 -6.53
C THR A 274 -17.07 1.65 -6.31
N TRP A 275 -17.50 2.36 -7.35
CA TRP A 275 -18.69 3.20 -7.30
C TRP A 275 -19.98 2.39 -7.20
N HIS A 276 -20.11 1.30 -7.96
CA HIS A 276 -21.31 0.47 -7.92
C HIS A 276 -21.49 -0.17 -6.55
N THR A 277 -20.45 -0.78 -5.99
CA THR A 277 -20.52 -1.44 -4.67
C THR A 277 -20.84 -0.44 -3.55
N SER A 278 -20.21 0.75 -3.55
CA SER A 278 -20.49 1.77 -2.52
C SER A 278 -21.89 2.36 -2.63
N ARG A 279 -22.37 2.65 -3.85
CA ARG A 279 -23.74 3.15 -4.09
C ARG A 279 -24.79 2.11 -3.70
N PHE A 280 -24.59 0.86 -4.11
CA PHE A 280 -25.51 -0.22 -3.77
C PHE A 280 -25.59 -0.44 -2.26
N LEU A 281 -24.44 -0.42 -1.56
CA LEU A 281 -24.38 -0.48 -0.10
C LEU A 281 -25.18 0.67 0.54
N VAL A 282 -24.94 1.92 0.15
CA VAL A 282 -25.62 3.09 0.74
C VAL A 282 -27.13 3.04 0.48
N LEU A 283 -27.56 2.67 -0.73
CA LEU A 283 -28.97 2.52 -1.06
C LEU A 283 -29.62 1.42 -0.21
N TRP A 284 -29.02 0.23 -0.18
CA TRP A 284 -29.54 -0.91 0.60
C TRP A 284 -29.65 -0.56 2.10
N ARG A 285 -28.63 0.12 2.66
CA ARG A 285 -28.64 0.62 4.05
C ARG A 285 -29.75 1.64 4.31
N THR A 286 -30.05 2.49 3.34
CA THR A 286 -31.10 3.52 3.44
C THR A 286 -32.50 2.91 3.52
N PHE A 287 -32.73 1.78 2.83
CA PHE A 287 -34.03 1.10 2.87
C PHE A 287 -34.24 0.20 4.11
N LEU A 288 -33.18 -0.29 4.74
CA LEU A 288 -33.28 -1.17 5.91
C LEU A 288 -34.20 -0.69 7.06
N PRO A 289 -34.18 0.58 7.51
CA PRO A 289 -35.05 1.03 8.61
C PRO A 289 -36.55 0.92 8.29
N PHE A 290 -36.94 0.99 7.02
CA PHE A 290 -38.34 0.84 6.60
C PHE A 290 -38.84 -0.60 6.76
N LEU A 291 -37.95 -1.59 6.64
CA LEU A 291 -38.31 -3.00 6.78
C LEU A 291 -38.37 -3.44 8.25
N THR A 292 -37.48 -2.89 9.07
CA THR A 292 -37.28 -3.37 10.45
C THR A 292 -38.29 -2.81 11.44
N TRP A 293 -39.03 -1.75 11.10
CA TRP A 293 -40.00 -1.13 12.01
C TRP A 293 -41.06 -2.12 12.52
N GLN A 294 -41.63 -2.96 11.64
CA GLN A 294 -42.77 -3.81 12.00
C GLN A 294 -42.41 -4.90 13.00
N GLU A 295 -41.16 -5.38 12.96
CA GLU A 295 -40.68 -6.45 13.84
C GLU A 295 -40.02 -5.90 15.11
N LEU A 296 -39.33 -4.76 15.02
CA LEU A 296 -38.45 -4.26 16.07
C LEU A 296 -38.90 -2.93 16.69
N ALA A 297 -39.86 -2.21 16.09
CA ALA A 297 -40.26 -0.86 16.48
C ALA A 297 -39.04 0.03 16.76
N TRP A 298 -38.93 0.62 17.96
CA TRP A 298 -37.79 1.46 18.36
C TRP A 298 -36.44 0.72 18.45
N TRP A 299 -36.43 -0.61 18.59
CA TRP A 299 -35.18 -1.40 18.49
C TRP A 299 -34.59 -1.41 17.08
N SER A 300 -35.34 -1.02 16.06
CA SER A 300 -34.82 -0.88 14.70
C SER A 300 -33.67 0.13 14.61
N LEU A 301 -33.69 1.20 15.42
CA LEU A 301 -32.64 2.22 15.44
C LEU A 301 -31.27 1.65 15.85
N PRO A 302 -31.09 1.07 17.06
CA PRO A 302 -29.80 0.50 17.46
C PRO A 302 -29.37 -0.67 16.58
N VAL A 303 -30.30 -1.51 16.11
CA VAL A 303 -29.98 -2.62 15.21
C VAL A 303 -29.49 -2.12 13.85
N CYS A 304 -30.17 -1.13 13.26
CA CYS A 304 -29.72 -0.49 12.02
C CYS A 304 -28.34 0.14 12.22
N MET A 305 -28.09 0.85 13.32
CA MET A 305 -26.78 1.42 13.59
C MET A 305 -25.67 0.36 13.69
N MET A 306 -25.94 -0.76 14.38
CA MET A 306 -25.00 -1.87 14.49
C MET A 306 -24.67 -2.48 13.12
N ILE A 307 -25.67 -2.80 12.30
CA ILE A 307 -25.43 -3.39 10.98
C ILE A 307 -24.75 -2.38 10.04
N SER A 308 -25.10 -1.09 10.13
CA SER A 308 -24.41 -0.02 9.39
C SER A 308 -22.93 -0.02 9.73
N PHE A 309 -22.58 -0.07 11.01
CA PHE A 309 -21.20 -0.08 11.48
C PHE A 309 -20.41 -1.25 10.88
N LEU A 310 -21.00 -2.45 10.88
CA LEU A 310 -20.34 -3.65 10.33
C LEU A 310 -20.11 -3.54 8.82
N LEU A 311 -21.15 -3.18 8.04
CA LEU A 311 -21.05 -3.18 6.58
C LEU A 311 -20.20 -2.03 6.04
N PHE A 312 -20.35 -0.81 6.60
CA PHE A 312 -19.46 0.29 6.24
C PHE A 312 -18.03 0.06 6.75
N GLY A 313 -17.86 -0.60 7.90
CA GLY A 313 -16.56 -1.03 8.39
C GLY A 313 -15.83 -1.92 7.39
N ILE A 314 -16.53 -2.91 6.84
CA ILE A 314 -15.98 -3.82 5.83
C ILE A 314 -15.58 -3.07 4.54
N GLU A 315 -16.44 -2.19 4.03
CA GLU A 315 -16.16 -1.40 2.83
C GLU A 315 -14.94 -0.47 3.00
N GLU A 316 -14.84 0.18 4.16
CA GLU A 316 -13.74 1.08 4.51
C GLU A 316 -12.43 0.31 4.70
N ILE A 317 -12.47 -0.91 5.27
CA ILE A 317 -11.30 -1.80 5.33
C ILE A 317 -10.83 -2.16 3.91
N GLY A 318 -11.76 -2.53 3.01
CA GLY A 318 -11.43 -2.81 1.61
C GLY A 318 -10.71 -1.64 0.94
N MET A 319 -11.25 -0.43 1.11
CA MET A 319 -10.63 0.80 0.58
C MET A 319 -9.25 1.10 1.17
N GLN A 320 -9.01 0.78 2.46
CA GLN A 320 -7.69 0.95 3.07
C GLN A 320 -6.66 -0.04 2.55
N ILE A 321 -7.06 -1.29 2.29
CA ILE A 321 -6.18 -2.33 1.74
C ILE A 321 -5.88 -2.04 0.25
N GLU A 322 -6.82 -1.43 -0.47
CA GLU A 322 -6.67 -1.03 -1.87
C GLU A 322 -5.49 -0.05 -2.11
N GLU A 323 -5.05 0.70 -1.09
CA GLU A 323 -3.87 1.57 -1.14
C GLU A 323 -2.69 0.96 -0.36
N PRO A 324 -1.96 -0.01 -0.95
CA PRO A 324 -1.01 -0.83 -0.18
C PRO A 324 0.18 -0.05 0.36
N PHE A 325 0.75 0.88 -0.42
CA PHE A 325 1.95 1.62 -0.03
C PHE A 325 1.72 2.60 1.13
N GLY A 326 0.46 2.90 1.45
CA GLY A 326 0.07 3.66 2.64
C GLY A 326 0.22 2.84 3.93
N ILE A 327 -0.13 1.55 3.88
CA ILE A 327 -0.16 0.63 5.02
C ILE A 327 1.12 -0.20 5.19
N LEU A 328 1.86 -0.48 4.11
CA LEU A 328 3.13 -1.19 4.19
C LEU A 328 4.18 -0.40 4.99
N ALA A 329 4.95 -1.12 5.81
CA ALA A 329 6.08 -0.61 6.57
C ALA A 329 7.33 -0.43 5.69
N LEU A 330 7.22 0.37 4.62
CA LEU A 330 8.32 0.62 3.66
C LEU A 330 9.57 1.22 4.29
N ASP A 331 9.41 1.89 5.44
CA ASP A 331 10.54 2.45 6.18
C ASP A 331 11.43 1.31 6.74
N ASN A 332 10.82 0.31 7.37
CA ASN A 332 11.50 -0.88 7.87
C ASN A 332 12.14 -1.69 6.73
N TYR A 333 11.44 -1.87 5.60
CA TYR A 333 12.05 -2.52 4.43
C TYR A 333 13.32 -1.80 3.93
N CYS A 334 13.34 -0.46 3.98
CA CYS A 334 14.55 0.29 3.62
C CYS A 334 15.68 0.09 4.64
N GLU A 335 15.34 0.08 5.94
CA GLU A 335 16.29 -0.13 7.03
C GLU A 335 16.86 -1.56 7.01
N ASP A 336 16.04 -2.56 6.72
CA ASP A 336 16.46 -3.97 6.57
C ASP A 336 17.45 -4.12 5.41
N VAL A 337 17.21 -3.46 4.28
CA VAL A 337 18.14 -3.44 3.14
C VAL A 337 19.44 -2.74 3.50
N GLU A 338 19.36 -1.58 4.15
CA GLU A 338 20.54 -0.83 4.58
C GLU A 338 21.43 -1.67 5.52
N ALA A 339 20.82 -2.28 6.55
CA ALA A 339 21.50 -3.14 7.49
C ALA A 339 22.11 -4.39 6.83
N ALA A 340 21.38 -5.03 5.92
CA ALA A 340 21.89 -6.20 5.20
C ALA A 340 23.09 -5.85 4.30
N ILE A 341 23.08 -4.67 3.68
CA ILE A 341 24.20 -4.19 2.85
C ILE A 341 25.41 -3.85 3.73
N ASP A 342 25.20 -3.19 4.87
CA ASP A 342 26.29 -2.90 5.82
C ASP A 342 26.92 -4.16 6.38
N GLN A 343 26.10 -5.16 6.72
CA GLN A 343 26.57 -6.45 7.19
C GLN A 343 27.38 -7.17 6.09
N ALA A 344 26.89 -7.20 4.85
CA ALA A 344 27.62 -7.79 3.73
C ALA A 344 29.00 -7.14 3.52
N ALA A 345 29.09 -5.81 3.66
CA ALA A 345 30.35 -5.09 3.54
C ALA A 345 31.30 -5.37 4.71
N ALA A 346 30.79 -5.50 5.94
CA ALA A 346 31.57 -5.80 7.13
C ALA A 346 32.12 -7.25 7.12
N ASP A 347 31.29 -8.22 6.73
CA ASP A 347 31.64 -9.64 6.74
C ASP A 347 32.61 -10.03 5.60
N ALA A 348 32.79 -9.15 4.61
CA ALA A 348 33.68 -9.36 3.48
C ALA A 348 35.10 -9.75 3.88
N GLY A 349 35.69 -8.97 4.81
CA GLY A 349 37.07 -9.15 5.25
C GLY A 349 37.24 -10.36 6.17
N SER A 350 36.28 -10.59 7.07
CA SER A 350 36.33 -11.71 8.02
C SER A 350 36.14 -13.07 7.33
N MET A 351 35.20 -13.16 6.37
CA MET A 351 34.99 -14.38 5.60
C MET A 351 36.20 -14.74 4.72
N GLN A 352 36.84 -13.76 4.09
CA GLN A 352 38.06 -14.00 3.31
C GLN A 352 39.19 -14.56 4.18
N GLN A 353 39.39 -13.99 5.38
CA GLN A 353 40.38 -14.48 6.34
C GLN A 353 40.07 -15.91 6.80
N GLN A 354 38.81 -16.21 7.12
CA GLN A 354 38.39 -17.56 7.50
C GLN A 354 38.56 -18.58 6.38
N ILE A 355 38.19 -18.24 5.13
CA ILE A 355 38.39 -19.12 3.97
C ILE A 355 39.88 -19.39 3.75
N GLN A 356 40.73 -18.38 3.89
CA GLN A 356 42.18 -18.55 3.76
C GLN A 356 42.75 -19.44 4.87
N GLN A 357 42.27 -19.29 6.11
CA GLN A 357 42.63 -20.17 7.23
C GLN A 357 42.19 -21.62 6.98
N LEU A 358 40.93 -21.86 6.60
CA LEU A 358 40.42 -23.20 6.30
C LEU A 358 41.17 -23.87 5.15
N THR A 359 41.50 -23.11 4.10
CA THR A 359 42.28 -23.62 2.95
C THR A 359 43.70 -23.98 3.36
N SER A 360 44.34 -23.16 4.21
CA SER A 360 45.67 -23.45 4.74
C SER A 360 45.70 -24.68 5.66
N GLN A 361 44.62 -24.93 6.42
CA GLN A 361 44.48 -26.12 7.26
C GLN A 361 44.26 -27.39 6.41
N HIS A 362 43.51 -27.31 5.31
CA HIS A 362 43.26 -28.45 4.43
C HIS A 362 44.51 -28.88 3.64
N HIS A 363 45.41 -27.95 3.30
CA HIS A 363 46.70 -28.27 2.67
C HIS A 363 47.72 -28.93 3.61
N LEU A 364 47.46 -28.96 4.93
CA LEU A 364 48.32 -29.62 5.92
C LEU A 364 47.91 -31.07 6.22
N LEU A 365 46.82 -31.58 5.62
CA LEU A 365 46.50 -33.01 5.68
C LEU A 365 47.24 -33.72 4.55
N PRO A 366 48.24 -34.59 4.84
CA PRO A 366 48.88 -35.37 3.79
C PRO A 366 47.84 -36.23 3.10
N SER A 367 47.87 -36.26 1.78
CA SER A 367 47.15 -37.24 0.97
C SER A 367 47.60 -38.64 1.40
N THR A 368 46.80 -39.28 2.25
CA THR A 368 46.96 -40.69 2.65
C THR A 368 46.59 -41.62 1.52
#